data_AF-A0A954XJF1-F1
#
_entry.id   AF-A0A954XJF1-F1
#
_cell.length_a   1.000
_cell.length_b   1.000
_cell.length_c   1.000
_cell.angle_alpha   90.00
_cell.angle_beta   90.00
_cell.angle_gamma   90.00
#
_symmetry.space_group_name_H-M   'P 1'
#
loop_
_entity.id
_entity.type
_entity.pdbx_description
1 polymer ?
#
loop_
_entity_poly.entity_id
_entity_poly.type
_entity_poly.pdbx_seq_one_letter_code
_entity_poly.pdbx_strand_id
1 'polypeptide(L)'
;MNLNSTNLTSRQSRAMQLSGTVSFPATFPDLGEITLVQSACTQRTLNGQCDLVRIEQPMTPKLTVVRLVHINDVEVMFVPRAHGAVDLRFGDWLVGVEIPMFLNNAAREDALPVLGIVYVRESAPTLTQVEVGMSAAQSAEYYPPLGDDRAVDHYRFDVSAKRDPC
;
A
#
# COMPACT_ATOMS: atom_id res chain seq x y z
N MET A 1 -36.48 -6.92 32.08
CA MET A 1 -36.52 -5.96 30.96
C MET A 1 -35.88 -6.64 29.76
N ASN A 2 -36.70 -7.14 28.83
CA ASN A 2 -36.20 -7.72 27.59
C ASN A 2 -35.79 -6.58 26.68
N LEU A 3 -34.48 -6.37 26.51
CA LEU A 3 -33.96 -5.52 25.46
C LEU A 3 -34.28 -6.22 24.14
N ASN A 4 -35.37 -5.78 23.49
CA ASN A 4 -35.67 -6.16 22.13
C ASN A 4 -34.45 -5.81 21.27
N SER A 5 -33.71 -6.82 20.81
CA SER A 5 -32.69 -6.67 19.79
C SER A 5 -33.37 -6.16 18.53
N THR A 6 -33.32 -4.85 18.31
CA THR A 6 -33.68 -4.25 17.04
C THR A 6 -32.82 -4.91 15.96
N ASN A 7 -33.44 -5.70 15.09
CA ASN A 7 -32.81 -6.26 13.90
C ASN A 7 -32.31 -5.08 13.04
N LEU A 8 -31.05 -4.71 13.23
CA LEU A 8 -30.41 -3.68 12.42
C LEU A 8 -30.38 -4.15 10.98
N THR A 9 -30.74 -3.27 10.05
CA THR A 9 -30.53 -3.57 8.64
C THR A 9 -29.03 -3.73 8.35
N SER A 10 -28.67 -4.55 7.36
CA SER A 10 -27.25 -4.73 6.98
C SER A 10 -26.55 -3.41 6.63
N ARG A 11 -27.31 -2.39 6.20
CA ARG A 11 -26.79 -1.04 5.97
C ARG A 11 -26.47 -0.30 7.27
N GLN A 12 -27.34 -0.39 8.27
CA GLN A 12 -27.11 0.23 9.59
C GLN A 12 -25.95 -0.44 10.33
N SER A 13 -25.86 -1.77 10.27
CA SER A 13 -24.73 -2.52 10.84
C SER A 13 -23.40 -2.06 10.24
N ARG A 14 -23.32 -1.96 8.91
CA ARG A 14 -22.12 -1.43 8.22
C ARG A 14 -21.79 0.00 8.63
N ALA A 15 -22.79 0.87 8.68
CA ALA A 15 -22.57 2.26 9.10
C ALA A 15 -22.00 2.36 10.52
N MET A 16 -22.40 1.45 11.42
CA MET A 16 -21.84 1.36 12.77
C MET A 16 -20.38 0.86 12.74
N GLN A 17 -20.06 -0.14 11.93
CA GLN A 17 -18.70 -0.67 11.80
C GLN A 17 -17.71 0.34 11.20
N LEU A 18 -18.18 1.23 10.33
CA LEU A 18 -17.35 2.29 9.75
C LEU A 18 -17.09 3.46 10.71
N SER A 19 -17.83 3.55 11.81
CA SER A 19 -17.63 4.62 12.79
C SER A 19 -16.27 4.47 13.48
N GLY A 20 -15.46 5.54 13.49
CA GLY A 20 -14.13 5.52 14.08
C GLY A 20 -13.09 4.74 13.25
N THR A 21 -13.35 4.62 11.94
CA THR A 21 -12.39 4.03 10.99
C THR A 21 -11.89 5.06 9.99
N VAL A 22 -10.69 4.81 9.46
CA VAL A 22 -10.07 5.54 8.35
C VAL A 22 -9.92 4.61 7.15
N SER A 23 -10.06 5.15 5.95
CA SER A 23 -9.97 4.35 4.71
C SER A 23 -8.57 4.39 4.11
N PHE A 24 -8.15 3.26 3.54
CA PHE A 24 -6.97 3.13 2.70
C PHE A 24 -7.36 2.47 1.37
N PRO A 25 -7.17 3.13 0.22
CA PRO A 25 -6.76 4.53 0.06
C PRO A 25 -7.63 5.58 0.79
N ALA A 26 -7.03 6.71 1.13
CA ALA A 26 -7.74 7.81 1.80
C ALA A 26 -8.56 8.67 0.81
N THR A 27 -8.15 8.68 -0.46
CA THR A 27 -8.80 9.40 -1.54
C THR A 27 -9.88 8.51 -2.16
N PHE A 28 -11.12 8.98 -2.17
CA PHE A 28 -12.20 8.30 -2.88
C PHE A 28 -12.35 8.91 -4.30
N PRO A 29 -12.59 8.11 -5.36
CA PRO A 29 -12.80 6.66 -5.41
C PRO A 29 -11.53 5.84 -5.76
N ASP A 30 -10.39 6.10 -5.13
CA ASP A 30 -9.19 5.32 -5.45
C ASP A 30 -9.26 3.92 -4.81
N LEU A 31 -8.71 2.94 -5.54
CA LEU A 31 -8.58 1.56 -5.08
C LEU A 31 -7.11 1.25 -4.86
N GLY A 32 -6.81 0.55 -3.77
CA GLY A 32 -5.50 -0.01 -3.50
C GLY A 32 -5.45 -1.48 -3.88
N GLU A 33 -4.28 -1.97 -4.26
CA GLU A 33 -4.02 -3.41 -4.34
C GLU A 33 -3.81 -3.95 -2.93
N ILE A 34 -4.64 -4.92 -2.55
CA ILE A 34 -4.70 -5.46 -1.19
C ILE A 34 -4.18 -6.89 -1.21
N THR A 35 -3.17 -7.16 -0.41
CA THR A 35 -2.59 -8.49 -0.26
C THR A 35 -2.41 -8.85 1.21
N LEU A 36 -2.48 -10.14 1.51
CA LEU A 36 -2.17 -10.66 2.83
C LEU A 36 -0.67 -11.02 2.88
N VAL A 37 0.06 -10.39 3.80
CA VAL A 37 1.46 -10.69 4.07
C VAL A 37 1.52 -11.53 5.33
N GLN A 38 1.84 -12.81 5.17
CA GLN A 38 2.10 -13.70 6.28
C GLN A 38 3.43 -13.30 6.92
N SER A 39 3.38 -12.81 8.17
CA SER A 39 4.61 -12.48 8.87
C SER A 39 5.36 -13.78 9.21
N ALA A 40 6.65 -13.81 8.92
CA ALA A 40 7.54 -14.94 9.24
C ALA A 40 7.78 -15.10 10.77
N CYS A 41 7.13 -14.28 11.60
CA CYS A 41 7.19 -14.41 13.05
C CYS A 41 6.60 -15.75 13.50
N THR A 42 7.49 -16.70 13.82
CA THR A 42 7.19 -17.99 14.45
C THR A 42 6.61 -17.88 15.86
N GLN A 43 6.63 -16.68 16.46
CA GLN A 43 5.89 -16.41 17.68
C GLN A 43 4.40 -16.30 17.34
N ARG A 44 3.70 -17.46 17.41
CA ARG A 44 2.27 -17.49 17.67
C ARG A 44 2.02 -16.60 18.88
N THR A 45 1.43 -15.43 18.66
CA THR A 45 0.86 -14.69 19.79
C THR A 45 -0.18 -15.59 20.43
N LEU A 46 -0.43 -15.41 21.73
CA LEU A 46 -1.45 -16.16 22.48
C LEU A 46 -2.85 -16.11 21.82
N ASN A 47 -3.09 -15.20 20.87
CA ASN A 47 -4.39 -14.88 20.28
C ASN A 47 -4.51 -15.01 18.74
N GLY A 48 -3.49 -15.47 18.00
CA GLY A 48 -3.65 -15.76 16.57
C GLY A 48 -2.55 -15.24 15.65
N GLN A 49 -2.76 -15.45 14.34
CA GLN A 49 -1.84 -15.14 13.25
C GLN A 49 -1.37 -13.66 13.29
N CYS A 50 -0.07 -13.46 13.12
CA CYS A 50 0.55 -12.14 12.94
C CYS A 50 0.46 -11.71 11.47
N ASP A 51 -0.72 -11.82 10.86
CA ASP A 51 -0.88 -11.49 9.46
C ASP A 51 -1.05 -9.98 9.29
N LEU A 52 -0.36 -9.45 8.29
CA LEU A 52 -0.46 -8.04 7.91
C LEU A 52 -1.27 -7.93 6.63
N VAL A 53 -2.06 -6.86 6.52
CA VAL A 53 -2.66 -6.45 5.25
C VAL A 53 -1.76 -5.38 4.64
N ARG A 54 -1.28 -5.65 3.42
CA ARG A 54 -0.53 -4.71 2.60
C ARG A 54 -1.51 -4.04 1.62
N ILE A 55 -1.56 -2.72 1.66
CA ILE A 55 -2.32 -1.89 0.72
C ILE A 55 -1.32 -1.08 -0.10
N GLU A 56 -1.25 -1.34 -1.39
CA GLU A 56 -0.42 -0.61 -2.34
C GLU A 56 -1.25 0.35 -3.16
N GLN A 57 -0.83 1.61 -3.18
CA GLN A 57 -1.49 2.68 -3.91
C GLN A 57 -0.49 3.37 -4.84
N PRO A 58 -0.55 3.12 -6.16
CA PRO A 58 0.23 3.89 -7.12
C PRO A 58 -0.32 5.32 -7.17
N MET A 59 0.46 6.28 -6.72
CA MET A 59 0.09 7.71 -6.73
C MET A 59 0.46 8.36 -8.06
N THR A 60 1.59 7.96 -8.62
CA THR A 60 2.09 8.38 -9.94
C THR A 60 2.89 7.22 -10.55
N PRO A 61 3.30 7.26 -11.82
CA PRO A 61 4.18 6.25 -12.41
C PRO A 61 5.54 6.07 -11.69
N LYS A 62 5.91 7.02 -10.80
CA LYS A 62 7.17 7.01 -10.05
C LYS A 62 6.98 6.96 -8.54
N LEU A 63 5.75 6.89 -8.04
CA LEU A 63 5.48 6.99 -6.61
C LEU A 63 4.42 5.99 -6.23
N THR A 64 4.77 5.04 -5.36
CA THR A 64 3.85 4.09 -4.77
C THR A 64 3.87 4.26 -3.26
N VAL A 65 2.69 4.36 -2.65
CA VAL A 65 2.53 4.36 -1.20
C VAL A 65 2.08 2.97 -0.78
N VAL A 66 2.85 2.35 0.09
CA VAL A 66 2.56 1.03 0.65
C VAL A 66 2.21 1.21 2.12
N ARG A 67 1.06 0.70 2.54
CA ARG A 67 0.63 0.70 3.94
C ARG A 67 0.50 -0.72 4.43
N LEU A 68 1.04 -0.99 5.61
CA LEU A 68 0.96 -2.28 6.28
C LEU A 68 0.22 -2.07 7.60
N VAL A 69 -0.87 -2.81 7.78
CA VAL A 69 -1.70 -2.79 8.98
C VAL A 69 -1.90 -4.20 9.51
N HIS A 70 -2.07 -4.35 10.82
CA HIS A 70 -2.38 -5.66 11.39
C HIS A 70 -3.79 -6.08 10.97
N ILE A 71 -3.99 -7.35 10.58
CA ILE A 71 -5.30 -7.83 10.09
C ILE A 71 -6.42 -7.58 11.12
N ASN A 72 -6.12 -7.78 12.40
CA ASN A 72 -7.08 -7.55 13.50
C ASN A 72 -7.54 -6.09 13.63
N ASP A 73 -6.79 -5.13 13.09
CA ASP A 73 -7.15 -3.71 13.13
C ASP A 73 -7.95 -3.26 11.89
N VAL A 74 -8.10 -4.15 10.91
CA VAL A 74 -9.00 -3.97 9.78
C VAL A 74 -10.41 -4.36 10.20
N GLU A 75 -11.32 -3.39 10.22
CA GLU A 75 -12.72 -3.62 10.56
C GLU A 75 -13.50 -4.15 9.35
N VAL A 76 -13.30 -3.50 8.21
CA VAL A 76 -14.09 -3.74 7.00
C VAL A 76 -13.21 -3.60 5.76
N MET A 77 -13.44 -4.43 4.75
CA MET A 77 -12.86 -4.30 3.42
C MET A 77 -13.98 -4.24 2.38
N PHE A 78 -13.89 -3.29 1.46
CA PHE A 78 -14.80 -3.15 0.33
C PHE A 78 -14.09 -3.51 -0.98
N VAL A 79 -14.67 -4.43 -1.74
CA VAL A 79 -14.17 -4.86 -3.05
C VAL A 79 -15.24 -4.56 -4.10
N PRO A 80 -15.06 -3.56 -4.99
CA PRO A 80 -16.03 -3.26 -6.02
C PRO A 80 -16.09 -4.36 -7.09
N ARG A 81 -17.28 -4.59 -7.67
CA ARG A 81 -17.42 -5.53 -8.80
C ARG A 81 -16.86 -4.99 -10.12
N ALA A 82 -16.73 -3.67 -10.24
CA ALA A 82 -16.20 -2.98 -11.40
C ALA A 82 -15.24 -1.88 -10.96
N HIS A 83 -13.98 -1.95 -11.41
CA HIS A 83 -12.91 -1.08 -10.92
C HIS A 83 -12.97 0.35 -11.51
N GLY A 84 -13.52 0.50 -12.72
CA GLY A 84 -13.57 1.81 -13.41
C GLY A 84 -14.68 2.76 -12.96
N ALA A 85 -15.66 2.26 -12.19
CA ALA A 85 -16.78 3.05 -11.69
C ALA A 85 -17.17 2.56 -10.29
N VAL A 86 -16.43 3.01 -9.28
CA VAL A 86 -16.64 2.58 -7.89
C VAL A 86 -17.97 3.10 -7.37
N ASP A 87 -18.89 2.19 -7.09
CA ASP A 87 -20.14 2.45 -6.38
C ASP A 87 -20.21 1.55 -5.15
N LEU A 88 -20.25 2.16 -3.96
CA LEU A 88 -20.29 1.48 -2.67
C LEU A 88 -21.52 0.56 -2.49
N ARG A 89 -22.55 0.72 -3.33
CA ARG A 89 -23.73 -0.16 -3.39
C ARG A 89 -23.48 -1.45 -4.18
N PHE A 90 -22.49 -1.44 -5.08
CA PHE A 90 -22.19 -2.52 -6.03
C PHE A 90 -20.78 -3.07 -5.81
N GLY A 91 -20.62 -3.73 -4.66
CA GLY A 91 -19.40 -4.43 -4.30
C GLY A 91 -19.63 -5.31 -3.08
N ASP A 92 -18.61 -6.08 -2.75
CA ASP A 92 -18.64 -7.01 -1.64
C ASP A 92 -18.01 -6.32 -0.42
N TRP A 93 -18.72 -6.42 0.71
CA TRP A 93 -18.32 -5.85 1.99
C TRP A 93 -17.94 -7.00 2.89
N LEU A 94 -16.66 -7.11 3.19
CA LEU A 94 -16.06 -8.18 3.97
C LEU A 94 -15.73 -7.66 5.37
N VAL A 95 -16.07 -8.42 6.40
CA VAL A 95 -15.93 -7.99 7.80
C VAL A 95 -15.14 -9.01 8.61
N GLY A 96 -14.20 -8.53 9.42
CA GLY A 96 -13.46 -9.34 10.39
C GLY A 96 -12.83 -10.59 9.76
N VAL A 97 -13.29 -11.77 10.18
CA VAL A 97 -12.71 -13.07 9.76
C VAL A 97 -12.89 -13.40 8.28
N GLU A 98 -13.82 -12.74 7.59
CA GLU A 98 -14.04 -12.94 6.15
C GLU A 98 -12.88 -12.40 5.32
N ILE A 99 -12.22 -11.34 5.80
CA ILE A 99 -11.14 -10.65 5.10
C ILE A 99 -9.94 -11.58 4.86
N PRO A 100 -9.32 -12.21 5.89
CA PRO A 100 -8.19 -13.10 5.66
C PRO A 100 -8.60 -14.35 4.86
N MET A 101 -9.83 -14.86 5.01
CA MET A 101 -10.30 -15.99 4.20
C MET A 101 -10.37 -15.62 2.72
N PHE A 102 -10.96 -14.47 2.40
CA PHE A 102 -11.07 -13.96 1.04
C PHE A 102 -9.69 -13.73 0.41
N LEU A 103 -8.79 -13.03 1.11
CA LEU A 103 -7.44 -12.74 0.61
C LEU A 103 -6.60 -13.99 0.43
N ASN A 104 -6.70 -14.97 1.33
CA ASN A 104 -6.00 -16.26 1.18
C ASN A 104 -6.52 -17.06 -0.02
N ASN A 105 -7.83 -17.04 -0.29
CA ASN A 105 -8.39 -17.71 -1.46
C ASN A 105 -7.94 -17.02 -2.75
N ALA A 106 -7.98 -15.68 -2.80
CA ALA A 106 -7.50 -14.91 -3.95
C ALA A 106 -6.01 -15.19 -4.25
N ALA A 107 -5.17 -15.29 -3.20
CA ALA A 107 -3.76 -15.61 -3.35
C ALA A 107 -3.50 -17.05 -3.87
N ARG A 108 -4.35 -18.02 -3.51
CA ARG A 108 -4.21 -19.42 -3.97
C ARG A 108 -4.62 -19.62 -5.41
N GLU A 109 -5.59 -18.84 -5.88
CA GLU A 109 -6.11 -18.93 -7.24
C GLU A 109 -5.19 -18.26 -8.28
N ASP A 110 -4.05 -17.70 -7.84
CA ASP A 110 -3.17 -16.84 -8.66
C ASP A 110 -3.97 -15.76 -9.40
N ALA A 111 -5.03 -15.29 -8.72
CA ALA A 111 -5.96 -14.32 -9.26
C ALA A 111 -5.28 -12.95 -9.35
N LEU A 112 -5.83 -12.10 -10.22
CA LEU A 112 -5.46 -10.68 -10.30
C LEU A 112 -5.45 -10.04 -8.89
N PRO A 113 -4.60 -9.01 -8.67
CA PRO A 113 -4.53 -8.33 -7.39
C PRO A 113 -5.91 -7.84 -6.95
N VAL A 114 -6.25 -8.07 -5.69
CA VAL A 114 -7.53 -7.64 -5.12
C VAL A 114 -7.52 -6.12 -5.02
N LEU A 115 -8.33 -5.46 -5.84
CA LEU A 115 -8.49 -4.01 -5.81
C LEU A 115 -9.64 -3.64 -4.88
N GLY A 116 -9.38 -2.81 -3.88
CA GLY A 116 -10.39 -2.45 -2.89
C GLY A 116 -10.05 -1.27 -2.00
N ILE A 117 -10.90 -1.07 -1.00
CA ILE A 117 -10.76 -0.06 0.06
C ILE A 117 -10.78 -0.79 1.40
N VAL A 118 -9.77 -0.55 2.22
CA VAL A 118 -9.66 -1.11 3.57
C VAL A 118 -10.04 -0.03 4.59
N TYR A 119 -10.93 -0.34 5.52
CA TYR A 119 -11.32 0.51 6.63
C TYR A 119 -10.69 -0.03 7.91
N VAL A 120 -9.83 0.79 8.51
CA VAL A 120 -8.98 0.44 9.65
C VAL A 120 -9.37 1.31 10.83
N ARG A 121 -9.33 0.79 12.07
CA ARG A 121 -9.57 1.62 13.26
C ARG A 121 -8.67 2.85 13.29
N GLU A 122 -9.22 4.01 13.64
CA GLU A 122 -8.47 5.28 13.63
C GLU A 122 -7.22 5.26 14.53
N SER A 123 -7.26 4.52 15.64
CA SER A 123 -6.13 4.37 16.57
C SER A 123 -5.16 3.25 16.20
N ALA A 124 -5.35 2.59 15.06
CA ALA A 124 -4.55 1.42 14.67
C ALA A 124 -3.12 1.83 14.27
N PRO A 125 -2.09 1.12 14.78
CA PRO A 125 -0.74 1.27 14.27
C PRO A 125 -0.68 0.92 12.78
N THR A 126 -0.12 1.83 11.98
CA THR A 126 0.06 1.65 10.54
C THR A 126 1.51 1.92 10.17
N LEU A 127 2.17 0.98 9.50
CA LEU A 127 3.47 1.21 8.90
C LEU A 127 3.26 1.75 7.48
N THR A 128 3.87 2.89 7.18
CA THR A 128 3.81 3.50 5.84
C THR A 128 5.20 3.49 5.22
N GLN A 129 5.29 2.95 4.01
CA GLN A 129 6.47 2.96 3.16
C GLN A 129 6.16 3.74 1.88
N VAL A 130 7.11 4.55 1.45
CA VAL A 130 7.03 5.31 0.20
C VAL A 130 8.09 4.75 -0.74
N GLU A 131 7.66 4.21 -1.86
CA GLU A 131 8.53 3.69 -2.91
C GLU A 131 8.61 4.72 -4.03
N VAL A 132 9.83 5.20 -4.30
CA VAL A 132 10.09 6.19 -5.35
C VAL A 132 10.87 5.51 -6.48
N GLY A 133 10.22 5.42 -7.64
CA GLY A 133 10.84 4.97 -8.87
C GLY A 133 11.66 6.07 -9.52
N MET A 134 12.90 5.77 -9.87
CA MET A 134 13.78 6.65 -10.64
C MET A 134 14.22 5.92 -11.91
N SER A 135 14.37 6.64 -13.03
CA SER A 135 14.92 6.01 -14.23
C SER A 135 16.41 5.71 -14.04
N ALA A 136 16.94 4.71 -14.76
CA ALA A 136 18.37 4.39 -14.72
C ALA A 136 19.25 5.61 -15.06
N ALA A 137 18.81 6.46 -16.01
CA ALA A 137 19.50 7.70 -16.37
C ALA A 137 19.52 8.70 -15.19
N GLN A 138 18.37 8.90 -14.54
CA GLN A 138 18.28 9.78 -13.36
C GLN A 138 19.11 9.23 -12.18
N SER A 139 19.23 7.91 -12.05
CA SER A 139 20.08 7.25 -11.06
C SER A 139 21.57 7.48 -11.29
N ALA A 140 22.00 7.46 -12.55
CA ALA A 140 23.39 7.70 -12.92
C ALA A 140 23.84 9.14 -12.59
N GLU A 141 22.93 10.12 -12.65
CA GLU A 141 23.19 11.52 -12.26
C GLU A 141 23.28 11.72 -10.74
N TYR A 142 22.71 10.81 -9.95
CA TYR A 142 22.67 10.89 -8.49
C TYR A 142 23.79 10.09 -7.81
N TYR A 143 24.91 9.88 -8.50
CA TYR A 143 26.13 9.39 -7.85
C TYR A 143 26.67 10.53 -6.97
N PRO A 144 26.75 10.39 -5.64
CA PRO A 144 27.46 11.36 -4.84
C PRO A 144 28.90 11.43 -5.36
N PRO A 145 29.46 12.64 -5.56
CA PRO A 145 30.87 12.74 -5.95
C PRO A 145 31.68 11.99 -4.90
N LEU A 146 32.35 10.90 -5.31
CA LEU A 146 33.26 10.20 -4.41
C LEU A 146 34.32 11.22 -3.98
N GLY A 147 34.61 11.28 -2.69
CA GLY A 147 35.44 12.34 -2.07
C GLY A 147 36.84 12.52 -2.68
N ASP A 148 37.29 11.58 -3.52
CA ASP A 148 38.55 11.60 -4.25
C ASP A 148 38.40 11.21 -5.74
N ASP A 149 37.21 11.38 -6.34
CA ASP A 149 37.04 11.01 -7.75
C ASP A 149 37.76 12.00 -8.67
N ARG A 150 38.78 11.50 -9.37
CA ARG A 150 39.66 12.23 -10.30
C ARG A 150 38.94 12.70 -11.58
N ALA A 151 37.61 12.69 -11.61
CA ALA A 151 36.79 13.10 -12.75
C ALA A 151 36.80 14.63 -13.01
N VAL A 152 37.64 15.39 -12.31
CA VAL A 152 37.86 16.83 -12.53
C VAL A 152 38.59 17.13 -13.86
N ASP A 153 39.14 16.14 -14.58
CA ASP A 153 39.93 16.40 -15.80
C ASP A 153 39.18 16.22 -17.15
N HIS A 154 37.85 16.08 -17.14
CA HIS A 154 37.08 15.87 -18.39
C HIS A 154 36.75 17.14 -19.20
N TYR A 155 37.08 18.33 -18.70
CA TYR A 155 36.90 19.61 -19.41
C TYR A 155 38.23 20.34 -19.69
N ARG A 156 39.34 19.63 -19.89
CA ARG A 156 40.52 20.23 -20.52
C ARG A 156 40.24 20.44 -22.00
N PHE A 157 39.78 21.65 -22.35
CA PHE A 157 39.88 22.13 -23.71
C PHE A 157 41.37 22.21 -24.08
N ASP A 158 41.78 21.33 -24.98
CA ASP A 158 43.14 21.22 -25.47
C ASP A 158 43.49 22.49 -26.26
N VAL A 159 44.23 23.41 -25.64
CA VAL A 159 44.76 24.57 -26.36
C VAL A 159 46.07 24.13 -26.99
N SER A 160 45.98 23.59 -28.20
CA SER A 160 47.12 23.54 -29.10
C SER A 160 47.60 24.98 -29.32
N ALA A 161 48.68 25.38 -28.64
CA ALA A 161 49.40 26.62 -28.92
C ALA A 161 50.89 26.43 -28.62
N LYS A 162 51.55 25.75 -29.56
CA LYS A 162 52.88 26.07 -30.13
C LYS A 162 53.79 26.98 -29.29
N ARG A 163 54.95 26.50 -28.84
CA ARG A 163 56.22 27.26 -28.87
C ARG A 163 57.41 26.35 -29.12
N ASP A 164 58.15 26.71 -30.17
CA ASP A 164 59.35 26.05 -30.69
C ASP A 164 60.56 26.16 -29.72
N PRO A 165 61.50 25.20 -29.74
CA PRO A 165 62.77 25.32 -29.03
C PRO A 165 63.82 26.08 -29.88
N CYS A 166 64.51 27.03 -29.26
CA CYS A 166 65.85 27.46 -29.64
C CYS A 166 66.83 26.99 -28.57
#